data_AF-A0A399Z8S6-F1
#
_entry.id   AF-A0A399Z8S6-F1
#
_cell.length_a   1.000
_cell.length_b   1.000
_cell.length_c   1.000
_cell.angle_alpha   90.00
_cell.angle_beta   90.00
_cell.angle_gamma   90.00
#
_symmetry.space_group_name_H-M   'P 1'
#
loop_
_entity.id
_entity.type
_entity.pdbx_description
1 polymer ?
#
loop_
_entity_poly.entity_id
_entity_poly.type
_entity_poly.pdbx_seq_one_letter_code
_entity_poly.pdbx_strand_id
1 'polypeptide(L)'
;AGHATAQRDDRVFIISQGTSKFLYYVGAFWLFFLPTARIVKGGMSGMLATIYTPTGPDLYYVSVGLIAVCGVLSFILLLAYSRAAVWLVQKVNYRYISLATLFLLVGLVYFFTGLGGLAVMLVAIPIGWLPVLWGSRRMNCLGVLLVPITLNLAGLGPTVAQWLGLI
;
A
#
# COMPACT_ATOMS: atom_id res chain seq x y z
N ALA A 1 -1.07 26.21 13.17
CA ALA A 1 0.25 26.31 12.49
C ALA A 1 0.47 25.29 11.35
N GLY A 2 -0.54 24.50 10.93
CA GLY A 2 -0.37 23.46 9.88
C GLY A 2 -0.70 23.87 8.44
N HIS A 3 -1.07 25.12 8.19
CA HIS A 3 -1.47 25.59 6.85
C HIS A 3 -0.37 26.36 6.10
N ALA A 4 0.73 26.75 6.77
CA ALA A 4 1.77 27.58 6.17
C ALA A 4 2.91 26.79 5.48
N THR A 5 3.03 25.49 5.72
CA THR A 5 4.06 24.62 5.12
C THR A 5 3.50 23.60 4.12
N ALA A 6 2.17 23.53 3.95
CA ALA A 6 1.50 22.53 3.12
C ALA A 6 1.38 22.92 1.63
N GLN A 7 1.85 24.11 1.23
CA GLN A 7 1.85 24.55 -0.18
C GLN A 7 2.99 23.97 -1.02
N ARG A 8 3.88 23.14 -0.45
CA ARG A 8 4.94 22.50 -1.24
C ARG A 8 4.38 21.28 -1.99
N ASP A 9 3.64 21.63 -3.05
CA ASP A 9 3.45 20.89 -4.28
C ASP A 9 2.62 19.60 -4.18
N ASP A 10 1.30 19.73 -4.29
CA ASP A 10 0.36 18.59 -4.37
C ASP A 10 0.75 17.60 -5.49
N ARG A 11 1.46 18.07 -6.53
CA ARG A 11 2.00 17.20 -7.58
C ARG A 11 3.08 16.27 -7.04
N VAL A 12 4.02 16.80 -6.25
CA VAL A 12 5.08 16.00 -5.59
C VAL A 12 4.45 14.99 -4.64
N PHE A 13 3.39 15.38 -3.93
CA PHE A 13 2.64 14.48 -3.07
C PHE A 13 1.97 13.32 -3.84
N ILE A 14 1.31 13.61 -4.96
CA ILE A 14 0.69 12.59 -5.82
C ILE A 14 1.75 11.66 -6.41
N ILE A 15 2.88 12.20 -6.88
CA ILE A 15 4.01 11.43 -7.40
C ILE A 15 4.56 10.51 -6.29
N SER A 16 4.80 11.05 -5.09
CA SER A 16 5.30 10.29 -3.94
C SER A 16 4.39 9.12 -3.56
N GLN A 17 3.07 9.29 -3.64
CA GLN A 17 2.11 8.21 -3.41
C GLN A 17 2.20 7.10 -4.47
N GLY A 18 2.37 7.47 -5.74
CA GLY A 18 2.60 6.52 -6.82
C GLY A 18 3.90 5.75 -6.62
N THR A 19 5.00 6.46 -6.38
CA THR A 19 6.33 5.89 -6.16
C THR A 19 6.35 4.94 -4.96
N SER A 20 5.70 5.31 -3.85
CA SER A 20 5.62 4.48 -2.64
C SER A 20 4.92 3.14 -2.91
N LYS A 21 3.82 3.15 -3.67
CA LYS A 21 3.12 1.91 -4.06
C LYS A 21 3.95 1.06 -5.01
N PHE A 22 4.61 1.69 -5.99
CA PHE A 22 5.50 0.99 -6.91
C PHE A 22 6.63 0.29 -6.15
N LEU A 23 7.31 0.99 -5.24
CA LEU A 23 8.38 0.42 -4.41
C LEU A 23 7.85 -0.71 -3.52
N TYR A 24 6.66 -0.55 -2.93
CA TYR A 24 6.06 -1.57 -2.07
C TYR A 24 5.70 -2.85 -2.83
N TYR A 25 5.11 -2.76 -4.02
CA TYR A 25 4.71 -3.94 -4.78
C TYR A 25 5.87 -4.52 -5.59
N VAL A 26 6.49 -3.71 -6.44
CA VAL A 26 7.53 -4.17 -7.38
C VAL A 26 8.86 -4.37 -6.66
N GLY A 27 9.26 -3.41 -5.83
CA GLY A 27 10.51 -3.50 -5.08
C GLY A 27 10.50 -4.66 -4.09
N ALA A 28 9.41 -4.85 -3.34
CA ALA A 28 9.32 -5.96 -2.39
C ALA A 28 9.20 -7.32 -3.09
N PHE A 29 8.56 -7.38 -4.25
CA PHE A 29 8.56 -8.58 -5.10
C PHE A 29 9.93 -8.89 -5.69
N TRP A 30 10.72 -7.87 -6.04
CA TRP A 30 12.09 -8.08 -6.49
C TRP A 30 13.00 -8.65 -5.40
N LEU A 31 12.88 -8.16 -4.16
CA LEU A 31 13.65 -8.67 -3.02
C LEU A 31 13.41 -10.16 -2.73
N PHE A 32 12.25 -10.69 -3.12
CA PHE A 32 11.94 -12.11 -3.02
C PHE A 32 12.83 -12.99 -3.90
N PHE A 33 13.29 -12.47 -5.06
CA PHE A 33 14.20 -13.18 -5.97
C PHE A 33 15.68 -13.04 -5.61
N LEU A 34 16.03 -12.30 -4.54
CA LEU A 34 17.42 -12.19 -4.11
C LEU A 34 17.94 -13.54 -3.59
N PRO A 35 19.01 -14.10 -4.20
CA PRO A 35 19.46 -15.46 -3.90
C PRO A 35 20.00 -15.61 -2.47
N THR A 36 20.62 -14.55 -1.92
CA THR A 36 21.34 -14.61 -0.63
C THR A 36 20.49 -14.23 0.58
N ALA A 37 19.49 -13.35 0.41
CA ALA A 37 18.77 -12.75 1.54
C ALA A 37 17.27 -13.13 1.62
N ARG A 38 16.66 -13.61 0.52
CA ARG A 38 15.28 -14.13 0.43
C ARG A 38 14.27 -13.37 1.32
N ILE A 39 14.25 -12.06 1.14
CA ILE A 39 13.47 -11.18 2.01
C ILE A 39 12.04 -11.17 1.48
N VAL A 40 11.15 -11.88 2.19
CA VAL A 40 9.72 -11.86 1.91
C VAL A 40 9.12 -10.58 2.51
N LYS A 41 8.95 -9.55 1.67
CA LYS A 41 8.31 -8.29 2.06
C LYS A 41 7.07 -8.02 1.20
N GLY A 42 5.99 -7.64 1.85
CA GLY A 42 4.71 -7.34 1.19
C GLY A 42 3.82 -8.56 0.96
N GLY A 43 2.51 -8.32 0.77
CA GLY A 43 1.52 -9.39 0.71
C GLY A 43 1.68 -10.35 -0.47
N MET A 44 2.04 -9.84 -1.65
CA MET A 44 2.20 -10.66 -2.86
C MET A 44 3.37 -11.64 -2.74
N SER A 45 4.54 -11.18 -2.30
CA SER A 45 5.70 -12.07 -2.10
C SER A 45 5.45 -13.07 -0.97
N GLY A 46 4.73 -12.65 0.09
CA GLY A 46 4.30 -13.53 1.18
C GLY A 46 3.42 -14.69 0.72
N MET A 47 2.45 -14.41 -0.17
CA MET A 47 1.60 -15.45 -0.75
C MET A 47 2.36 -16.35 -1.73
N LEU A 48 3.30 -15.81 -2.50
CA LEU A 48 4.10 -16.61 -3.43
C LEU A 48 5.14 -17.48 -2.73
N ALA A 49 5.68 -17.02 -1.61
CA ALA A 49 6.65 -17.77 -0.79
C ALA A 49 6.09 -19.09 -0.25
N THR A 50 4.76 -19.25 -0.14
CA THR A 50 4.15 -20.51 0.31
C THR A 50 4.08 -21.56 -0.79
N ILE A 51 4.15 -21.15 -2.06
CA ILE A 51 3.97 -22.04 -3.23
C ILE A 51 5.29 -22.25 -3.97
N TYR A 52 6.15 -21.23 -4.02
CA TYR A 52 7.37 -21.25 -4.83
C TYR A 52 8.55 -20.66 -4.07
N THR A 53 9.71 -21.29 -4.20
CA THR A 53 10.97 -20.78 -3.62
C THR A 53 12.04 -20.64 -4.71
N PRO A 54 12.43 -19.40 -5.09
CA PRO A 54 13.46 -19.19 -6.10
C PRO A 54 14.82 -19.66 -5.57
N THR A 55 15.46 -20.58 -6.28
CA THR A 55 16.68 -21.26 -5.82
C THR A 55 17.93 -20.94 -6.68
N GLY A 56 17.77 -20.28 -7.85
CA GLY A 56 18.85 -20.03 -8.81
C GLY A 56 19.20 -18.54 -9.01
N PRO A 57 20.49 -18.16 -9.17
CA PRO A 57 20.92 -16.81 -9.53
C PRO A 57 20.39 -16.34 -10.89
N ASP A 58 20.13 -17.27 -11.81
CA ASP A 58 19.64 -16.96 -13.17
C ASP A 58 18.25 -16.31 -13.12
N LEU A 59 17.39 -16.77 -12.21
CA LEU A 59 16.05 -16.24 -12.00
C LEU A 59 16.07 -14.79 -11.53
N TYR A 60 17.11 -14.40 -10.78
CA TYR A 60 17.27 -13.03 -10.33
C TYR A 60 17.53 -12.08 -11.51
N TYR A 61 18.47 -12.40 -12.41
CA TYR A 61 18.74 -11.57 -13.58
C TYR A 61 17.54 -11.50 -14.53
N VAL A 62 16.83 -12.61 -14.72
CA VAL A 62 15.59 -12.66 -15.51
C VAL A 62 14.50 -11.78 -14.88
N SER A 63 14.34 -11.81 -13.55
CA SER A 63 13.37 -10.97 -12.85
C SER A 63 13.66 -9.48 -13.00
N VAL A 64 14.93 -9.07 -12.92
CA VAL A 64 15.36 -7.67 -13.14
C VAL A 64 15.05 -7.23 -14.56
N GLY A 65 15.35 -8.07 -15.56
CA GLY A 65 15.04 -7.79 -16.96
C GLY A 65 13.54 -7.64 -17.20
N LEU A 66 12.72 -8.54 -16.66
CA LEU A 66 11.27 -8.48 -16.75
C LEU A 66 10.70 -7.24 -16.07
N ILE A 67 11.20 -6.85 -14.89
CA ILE A 67 10.76 -5.63 -14.21
C ILE A 67 11.06 -4.39 -15.07
N ALA A 68 12.23 -4.33 -15.71
CA ALA A 68 12.56 -3.22 -16.61
C ALA A 68 11.60 -3.15 -17.82
N VAL A 69 11.35 -4.28 -18.47
CA VAL A 69 10.41 -4.37 -19.62
C VAL A 69 8.98 -4.02 -19.19
N CYS A 70 8.50 -4.57 -18.08
CA CYS A 70 7.20 -4.24 -17.51
C CYS A 70 7.11 -2.76 -17.10
N GLY A 71 8.21 -2.15 -16.66
CA GLY A 71 8.29 -0.72 -16.36
C GLY A 71 8.04 0.13 -17.60
N VAL A 72 8.67 -0.20 -18.73
CA VAL A 72 8.44 0.49 -20.02
C VAL A 72 6.99 0.31 -20.49
N LEU A 73 6.47 -0.92 -20.43
CA LEU A 73 5.07 -1.20 -20.79
C LEU A 73 4.09 -0.44 -19.87
N SER A 74 4.36 -0.40 -18.56
CA SER A 74 3.55 0.33 -17.59
C SER A 74 3.55 1.83 -17.87
N PHE A 75 4.67 2.41 -18.32
CA PHE A 75 4.73 3.83 -18.69
C PHE A 75 3.81 4.15 -19.88
N ILE A 76 3.80 3.30 -20.91
CA ILE A 76 2.92 3.44 -22.07
C ILE A 76 1.45 3.30 -21.64
N LEU A 77 1.14 2.29 -20.82
CA LEU A 77 -0.21 2.07 -20.30
C LEU A 77 -0.69 3.22 -19.41
N LEU A 78 0.20 3.84 -18.62
CA LEU A 78 -0.13 4.97 -17.76
C LEU A 78 -0.71 6.14 -18.56
N LEU A 79 -0.17 6.41 -19.76
CA LEU A 79 -0.68 7.45 -20.66
C LEU A 79 -2.12 7.16 -21.12
N ALA A 80 -2.44 5.90 -21.43
CA ALA A 80 -3.80 5.51 -21.80
C ALA A 80 -4.76 5.56 -20.59
N TYR A 81 -4.33 5.00 -19.46
CA TYR A 81 -5.13 4.96 -18.23
C TYR A 81 -5.39 6.35 -17.64
N SER A 82 -4.44 7.28 -17.72
CA SER A 82 -4.66 8.66 -17.23
C SER A 82 -5.79 9.35 -17.98
N ARG A 83 -5.86 9.19 -19.32
CA ARG A 83 -6.97 9.71 -20.13
C ARG A 83 -8.30 9.03 -19.80
N ALA A 84 -8.30 7.70 -19.67
CA ALA A 84 -9.48 6.94 -19.29
C ALA A 84 -10.01 7.34 -17.90
N ALA A 85 -9.11 7.55 -16.94
CA ALA A 85 -9.45 7.99 -15.59
C ALA A 85 -10.08 9.39 -15.58
N VAL A 86 -9.51 10.35 -16.32
CA VAL A 86 -10.07 11.70 -16.45
C VAL A 86 -11.46 11.65 -17.08
N TRP A 87 -11.63 10.88 -18.15
CA TRP A 87 -12.92 10.71 -18.82
C TRP A 87 -13.98 10.10 -17.89
N LEU A 88 -13.61 9.06 -17.13
CA LEU A 88 -14.50 8.38 -16.19
C LEU A 88 -14.97 9.31 -15.07
N VAL A 89 -14.04 10.09 -14.50
CA VAL A 89 -14.34 11.03 -13.41
C VAL A 89 -15.23 12.19 -13.89
N GLN A 90 -15.09 12.62 -15.15
CA GLN A 90 -15.96 13.65 -15.72
C GLN A 90 -17.38 13.16 -16.00
N LYS A 91 -17.56 11.89 -16.36
CA LYS A 91 -18.88 11.32 -16.69
C LYS A 91 -19.65 10.78 -15.49
N VAL A 92 -18.96 10.31 -14.45
CA VAL A 92 -19.59 9.62 -13.33
C VAL A 92 -19.46 10.44 -12.05
N ASN A 93 -20.58 10.76 -11.42
CA ASN A 93 -20.58 11.42 -10.12
C ASN A 93 -19.81 10.56 -9.09
N TYR A 94 -18.88 11.19 -8.38
CA TYR A 94 -18.02 10.55 -7.38
C TYR A 94 -18.80 9.74 -6.33
N ARG A 95 -20.03 10.14 -6.03
CA ARG A 95 -20.93 9.45 -5.09
C ARG A 95 -21.28 8.02 -5.52
N TYR A 96 -21.51 7.78 -6.82
CA TYR A 96 -21.81 6.43 -7.31
C TYR A 96 -20.58 5.53 -7.29
N ILE A 97 -19.40 6.07 -7.62
CA ILE A 97 -18.14 5.34 -7.53
C ILE A 97 -17.87 4.92 -6.09
N SER A 98 -18.03 5.86 -5.14
CA SER A 98 -17.84 5.59 -3.72
C SER A 98 -18.82 4.56 -3.17
N LEU A 99 -20.07 4.58 -3.62
CA LEU A 99 -21.08 3.62 -3.18
C LEU A 99 -20.78 2.23 -3.77
N ALA A 100 -20.42 2.16 -5.06
CA ALA A 100 -20.04 0.90 -5.71
C ALA A 100 -18.83 0.23 -5.04
N THR A 101 -17.79 1.00 -4.70
CA THR A 101 -16.62 0.45 -3.99
C THR A 101 -16.98 -0.03 -2.59
N LEU A 102 -17.84 0.69 -1.86
CA LEU A 102 -18.34 0.26 -0.55
C LEU A 102 -19.05 -1.10 -0.64
N PHE A 103 -19.99 -1.26 -1.57
CA PHE A 103 -20.70 -2.54 -1.76
C PHE A 103 -19.75 -3.67 -2.15
N LEU A 104 -18.79 -3.39 -3.03
CA LEU A 104 -17.78 -4.37 -3.43
C LEU A 104 -16.93 -4.81 -2.24
N LEU A 105 -16.49 -3.87 -1.40
CA LEU A 105 -15.72 -4.16 -0.18
C LEU A 105 -16.53 -5.00 0.82
N VAL A 106 -17.78 -4.62 1.09
CA VAL A 106 -18.67 -5.39 1.98
C VAL A 106 -18.87 -6.81 1.44
N GLY A 107 -19.10 -6.95 0.13
CA GLY A 107 -19.26 -8.24 -0.53
C GLY A 107 -18.01 -9.12 -0.41
N LEU A 108 -16.81 -8.56 -0.62
CA LEU A 108 -15.55 -9.28 -0.45
C LEU A 108 -15.32 -9.72 1.00
N VAL A 109 -15.56 -8.83 1.97
CA VAL A 109 -15.41 -9.15 3.39
C VAL A 109 -16.38 -10.27 3.78
N TYR A 110 -17.63 -10.18 3.35
CA TYR A 110 -18.62 -11.23 3.60
C TYR A 110 -18.21 -12.56 2.96
N PHE A 111 -17.69 -12.56 1.73
CA PHE A 111 -17.28 -13.77 1.03
C PHE A 111 -16.08 -14.47 1.68
N PHE A 112 -15.04 -13.72 2.08
CA PHE A 112 -13.81 -14.31 2.62
C PHE A 112 -13.85 -14.56 4.13
N THR A 113 -14.53 -13.71 4.90
CA THR A 113 -14.48 -13.73 6.38
C THR A 113 -15.84 -13.90 7.04
N GLY A 114 -16.94 -13.91 6.26
CA GLY A 114 -18.28 -14.09 6.78
C GLY A 114 -18.75 -12.96 7.70
N LEU A 115 -19.66 -13.29 8.62
CA LEU A 115 -20.26 -12.36 9.59
C LEU A 115 -19.24 -11.74 10.56
N GLY A 116 -18.19 -12.49 10.95
CA GLY A 116 -17.15 -11.99 11.84
C GLY A 116 -16.37 -10.82 11.23
N GLY A 117 -16.05 -10.90 9.94
CA GLY A 117 -15.37 -9.81 9.23
C GLY A 117 -16.22 -8.54 9.14
N LEU A 118 -17.54 -8.67 8.98
CA LEU A 118 -18.45 -7.53 8.99
C LEU A 118 -18.49 -6.83 10.36
N ALA A 119 -18.49 -7.58 11.46
CA ALA A 119 -18.43 -6.99 12.79
C ALA A 119 -17.13 -6.20 13.01
N VAL A 120 -15.99 -6.74 12.61
CA VAL A 120 -14.69 -6.04 12.67
C VAL A 120 -14.70 -4.80 11.76
N MET A 121 -15.27 -4.90 10.56
CA MET A 121 -15.42 -3.78 9.64
C MET A 121 -16.22 -2.64 10.27
N LEU A 122 -17.32 -2.94 10.95
CA LEU A 122 -18.13 -1.94 11.65
C LEU A 122 -17.35 -1.21 12.75
N VAL A 123 -16.54 -1.93 13.52
CA VAL A 123 -15.68 -1.34 14.57
C VAL A 123 -14.53 -0.52 13.95
N ALA A 124 -14.04 -0.90 12.77
CA ALA A 124 -12.95 -0.18 12.09
C ALA A 124 -13.38 1.15 11.44
N ILE A 125 -14.65 1.30 11.05
CA ILE A 125 -15.18 2.54 10.45
C ILE A 125 -14.89 3.79 11.29
N PRO A 126 -15.24 3.86 12.59
CA PRO A 126 -14.96 5.05 13.41
C PRO A 126 -13.47 5.33 13.53
N ILE A 127 -12.63 4.30 13.63
CA ILE A 127 -11.15 4.46 13.66
C ILE A 127 -10.66 5.12 12.37
N GLY A 128 -11.19 4.70 11.22
CA GLY A 128 -10.87 5.30 9.91
C GLY A 128 -11.42 6.72 9.71
N TRP A 129 -12.44 7.12 10.47
CA TRP A 129 -13.01 8.47 10.44
C TRP A 129 -12.25 9.49 11.29
N LEU A 130 -11.39 9.05 12.23
CA LEU A 130 -10.61 9.94 13.09
C LEU A 130 -9.84 11.04 12.33
N PRO A 131 -9.11 10.76 11.22
CA PRO A 131 -8.38 11.83 10.54
C PRO A 131 -9.30 12.92 9.97
N VAL A 132 -10.51 12.55 9.55
CA VAL A 132 -11.50 13.47 8.95
C VAL A 132 -12.09 14.39 10.02
N LEU A 133 -12.38 13.86 11.22
CA LEU A 133 -12.91 14.63 12.34
C LEU A 133 -11.93 15.69 12.86
N TRP A 134 -10.63 15.38 12.86
CA TRP A 134 -9.58 16.30 13.31
C TRP A 134 -9.00 17.20 12.20
N GLY A 135 -9.58 17.18 10.99
CA GLY A 135 -9.10 17.98 9.85
C GLY A 135 -7.67 17.65 9.40
N SER A 136 -7.14 16.49 9.81
CA SER A 136 -5.80 16.04 9.45
C SER A 136 -5.84 15.19 8.17
N ARG A 137 -4.78 15.26 7.36
CA ARG A 137 -4.65 14.37 6.19
C ARG A 137 -4.47 12.93 6.71
N ARG A 138 -5.28 11.98 6.22
CA ARG A 138 -5.19 10.53 6.57
C ARG A 138 -3.76 9.99 6.54
N MET A 139 -2.95 10.51 5.61
CA MET A 139 -1.56 10.13 5.43
C MET A 139 -0.65 10.48 6.62
N ASN A 140 -0.95 11.58 7.33
CA ASN A 140 -0.18 12.00 8.49
C ASN A 140 -0.38 11.02 9.66
N CYS A 141 -1.62 10.57 9.89
CA CYS A 141 -1.93 9.55 10.90
C CYS A 141 -1.30 8.20 10.56
N LEU A 142 -1.29 7.82 9.27
CA LEU A 142 -0.58 6.63 8.81
C LEU A 142 0.94 6.72 9.04
N GLY A 143 1.53 7.91 8.88
CA GLY A 143 2.94 8.13 9.21
C GLY A 143 3.27 7.84 10.67
N VAL A 144 2.40 8.24 11.61
CA VAL A 144 2.56 7.95 13.05
C VAL A 144 2.51 6.45 13.33
N LEU A 145 1.65 5.70 12.62
CA LEU A 145 1.59 4.23 12.73
C LEU A 145 2.78 3.53 12.06
N LEU A 146 3.37 4.12 11.02
CA LEU A 146 4.53 3.55 10.35
C LEU A 146 5.79 3.57 11.22
N VAL A 147 5.97 4.60 12.06
CA VAL A 147 7.13 4.70 12.97
C VAL A 147 7.31 3.47 13.87
N PRO A 148 6.32 3.01 14.66
CA PRO A 148 6.49 1.81 15.48
C PRO A 148 6.64 0.53 14.64
N ILE A 149 5.99 0.45 13.47
CA ILE A 149 6.09 -0.71 12.59
C ILE A 149 7.51 -0.80 12.00
N THR A 150 8.09 0.31 11.55
CA THR A 150 9.47 0.32 11.01
C THR A 150 10.48 0.02 12.09
N LEU A 151 10.29 0.50 13.33
CA LEU A 151 11.15 0.17 14.46
C LEU A 151 11.07 -1.32 14.84
N ASN A 152 9.87 -1.90 14.82
CA ASN A 152 9.67 -3.34 15.04
C ASN A 152 10.35 -4.17 13.95
N LEU A 153 10.15 -3.82 12.68
CA LEU A 153 10.77 -4.50 11.53
C LEU A 153 12.29 -4.32 11.46
N ALA A 154 12.84 -3.24 12.02
CA ALA A 154 14.28 -3.01 12.14
C ALA A 154 14.93 -3.85 13.27
N GLY A 155 14.16 -4.63 14.02
CA GLY A 155 14.66 -5.41 15.16
C GLY A 155 14.88 -4.60 16.45
N LEU A 156 14.57 -3.30 16.43
CA LEU A 156 14.62 -2.41 17.60
C LEU A 156 13.29 -2.40 18.39
N GLY A 157 12.32 -3.20 17.96
CA GLY A 157 11.02 -3.37 18.62
C GLY A 157 11.09 -3.62 20.13
N PRO A 158 11.94 -4.53 20.64
CA PRO A 158 12.04 -4.78 22.08
C PRO A 158 12.64 -3.58 22.83
N THR A 159 13.65 -2.91 22.28
CA THR A 159 14.30 -1.74 22.90
C THR A 159 13.34 -0.57 23.02
N VAL A 160 12.52 -0.35 21.97
CA VAL A 160 11.50 0.71 21.96
C VAL A 160 10.31 0.35 22.86
N ALA A 161 9.92 -0.92 22.92
CA ALA A 161 8.86 -1.39 23.82
C ALA A 161 9.28 -1.27 25.31
N GLN A 162 10.55 -1.52 25.62
CA GLN A 162 11.15 -1.28 26.94
C GLN A 162 11.20 0.22 27.27
N TRP A 163 11.52 1.09 26.30
CA TRP A 163 11.47 2.55 26.49
C TRP A 163 10.04 3.09 26.65
N LEU A 164 9.05 2.43 26.04
CA LEU A 164 7.63 2.75 26.18
C LEU A 164 6.96 2.10 27.40
N GLY A 165 7.69 1.31 28.19
CA GLY A 165 7.20 0.67 29.42
C GLY A 165 6.11 -0.39 29.19
N LEU A 166 6.05 -0.98 27.99
CA LEU A 166 5.13 -2.07 27.65
C LEU A 166 5.70 -3.46 28.02
N ILE A 167 6.96 -3.51 28.45
CA ILE A 167 7.72 -4.65 29.00
C ILE A 167 8.69 -4.09 30.04
#